data_AF-A0A0A0ETM2-F1
#
_entry.id   AF-A0A0A0ETM2-F1
#
_cell.length_a   1.000
_cell.length_b   1.000
_cell.length_c   1.000
_cell.angle_alpha   90.00
_cell.angle_beta   90.00
_cell.angle_gamma   90.00
#
_symmetry.space_group_name_H-M   'P 1'
#
loop_
_entity.id
_entity.type
_entity.pdbx_description
1 polymer ?
#
loop_
_entity_poly.entity_id
_entity_poly.type
_entity_poly.pdbx_seq_one_letter_code
_entity_poly.pdbx_strand_id
1 'polypeptide(L)'
;MGMAAVMPTPGVGENQRLGATMTLSLLVHGLVVLGFGFALESAAPVVPTLDVILTQTTSALTPKQADFLAQASNQGGGEHDKASRPRDNQTGPIAQVQPGVAPRPLRAQAPTPQPAPR
;
A
#
# COMPACT_ATOMS: atom_id res chain seq x y z
N MET A 1 -22.85 -41.52 -77.33
CA MET A 1 -22.01 -40.33 -77.08
C MET A 1 -22.75 -39.44 -76.08
N GLY A 2 -22.60 -39.69 -74.77
CA GLY A 2 -23.31 -38.94 -73.73
C GLY A 2 -22.35 -37.97 -73.05
N MET A 3 -22.64 -36.67 -73.14
CA MET A 3 -21.81 -35.60 -72.58
C MET A 3 -21.93 -35.61 -71.05
N ALA A 4 -20.83 -35.78 -70.33
CA ALA A 4 -20.80 -35.65 -68.88
C ALA A 4 -20.99 -34.17 -68.50
N ALA A 5 -21.99 -33.87 -67.66
CA ALA A 5 -22.20 -32.55 -67.11
C ALA A 5 -21.16 -32.27 -66.01
N VAL A 6 -20.36 -31.23 -66.20
CA VAL A 6 -19.48 -30.68 -65.15
C VAL A 6 -20.36 -29.90 -64.18
N MET A 7 -20.43 -30.37 -62.93
CA MET A 7 -21.07 -29.63 -61.85
C MET A 7 -20.15 -28.46 -61.45
N PRO A 8 -20.65 -27.22 -61.33
CA PRO A 8 -19.86 -26.11 -60.81
C PRO A 8 -19.51 -26.40 -59.36
N THR A 9 -18.21 -26.40 -59.04
CA THR A 9 -17.73 -26.44 -57.66
C THR A 9 -18.25 -25.21 -56.91
N PRO A 10 -18.95 -25.36 -55.76
CA PRO A 10 -19.40 -24.22 -54.99
C PRO A 10 -18.18 -23.44 -54.46
N GLY A 11 -17.89 -22.30 -55.09
CA GLY A 11 -16.83 -21.41 -54.63
C GLY A 11 -17.35 -20.51 -53.51
N VAL A 12 -16.65 -20.48 -52.37
CA VAL A 12 -16.95 -19.51 -51.30
C VAL A 12 -16.63 -18.11 -51.83
N GLY A 13 -17.67 -17.30 -52.03
CA GLY A 13 -17.57 -15.93 -52.53
C GLY A 13 -16.92 -14.97 -51.54
N GLU A 14 -16.42 -13.84 -52.04
CA GLU A 14 -15.69 -12.83 -51.24
C GLU A 14 -16.52 -12.30 -50.06
N ASN A 15 -17.81 -11.99 -50.29
CA ASN A 15 -18.72 -11.54 -49.25
C ASN A 15 -18.91 -12.58 -48.14
N GLN A 16 -18.93 -13.88 -48.48
CA GLN A 16 -19.07 -14.96 -47.50
C GLN A 16 -17.79 -15.10 -46.67
N ARG A 17 -16.61 -14.90 -47.28
CA ARG A 17 -15.33 -14.89 -46.56
C ARG A 17 -15.25 -13.70 -45.61
N LEU A 18 -15.63 -12.51 -46.07
CA LEU A 18 -15.64 -11.28 -45.26
C LEU A 18 -16.62 -11.40 -44.09
N GLY A 19 -17.83 -11.89 -44.33
CA GLY A 19 -18.83 -12.11 -43.28
C GLY A 19 -18.33 -13.11 -42.23
N ALA A 20 -17.80 -14.25 -42.67
CA ALA A 20 -17.31 -15.29 -41.77
C ALA A 20 -16.14 -14.80 -40.89
N THR A 21 -15.18 -14.06 -41.45
CA THR A 21 -14.05 -13.52 -40.66
C THR A 21 -14.49 -12.42 -39.71
N MET A 22 -15.44 -11.56 -40.11
CA MET A 22 -15.97 -10.51 -39.26
C MET A 22 -16.75 -11.09 -38.07
N THR A 23 -17.61 -12.08 -38.32
CA THR A 23 -18.33 -12.80 -37.25
C THR A 23 -17.36 -13.53 -36.31
N LEU A 24 -16.37 -14.25 -36.86
CA LEU A 24 -15.35 -14.92 -36.05
C LEU A 24 -14.56 -13.92 -35.19
N SER A 25 -14.17 -12.78 -35.77
CA SER A 25 -13.48 -11.71 -35.04
C SER A 25 -14.32 -11.20 -33.87
N LEU A 26 -15.60 -10.90 -34.09
CA LEU A 26 -16.50 -10.45 -33.02
C LEU A 26 -16.65 -11.51 -31.92
N LEU A 27 -16.78 -12.79 -32.29
CA LEU A 27 -16.90 -13.88 -31.31
C LEU A 27 -15.63 -14.01 -30.46
N VAL A 28 -14.45 -13.96 -31.07
CA VAL A 28 -13.18 -14.02 -30.36
C VAL A 28 -13.03 -12.84 -29.40
N HIS A 29 -13.28 -11.61 -29.86
CA HIS A 29 -13.22 -10.43 -29.00
C HIS A 29 -14.27 -10.47 -27.89
N GLY A 30 -15.50 -10.89 -28.19
CA GLY A 30 -16.55 -11.05 -27.21
C GLY A 30 -16.16 -12.03 -26.11
N LEU A 31 -15.55 -13.16 -26.46
CA LEU A 31 -15.09 -14.16 -25.50
C LEU A 31 -13.96 -13.62 -24.62
N VAL A 32 -13.06 -12.80 -25.16
CA VAL A 32 -12.02 -12.11 -24.36
C VAL A 32 -12.63 -11.09 -23.40
N VAL A 33 -13.52 -10.22 -23.89
CA VAL A 33 -14.12 -9.17 -23.05
C VAL A 33 -14.99 -9.75 -21.94
N LEU A 34 -15.75 -10.81 -22.23
CA LEU A 34 -16.64 -11.46 -21.25
C LEU A 34 -15.88 -12.46 -20.36
N GLY A 35 -14.85 -13.11 -20.89
CA GLY A 35 -14.10 -14.17 -20.19
C GLY A 35 -13.00 -13.63 -19.26
N PHE A 36 -12.50 -12.42 -19.49
CA PHE A 36 -11.52 -11.79 -18.60
C PHE A 36 -12.24 -10.98 -17.51
N GLY A 37 -12.24 -11.53 -16.29
CA GLY A 37 -12.73 -10.86 -15.09
C GLY A 37 -11.58 -10.31 -14.22
N PHE A 38 -11.87 -9.26 -13.46
CA PHE A 38 -10.97 -8.74 -12.44
C PHE A 38 -11.45 -9.18 -11.06
N ALA A 39 -10.54 -9.70 -10.23
CA ALA A 39 -10.80 -9.96 -8.82
C ALA A 39 -10.29 -8.78 -7.98
N LEU A 40 -11.09 -8.33 -7.03
CA LEU A 40 -10.60 -7.42 -6.00
C LEU A 40 -9.79 -8.24 -4.99
N GLU A 41 -8.58 -7.77 -4.71
CA GLU A 41 -7.76 -8.31 -3.64
C GLU A 41 -8.48 -8.12 -2.29
N SER A 42 -8.41 -9.13 -1.43
CA SER A 42 -9.02 -9.05 -0.10
C SER A 42 -8.31 -7.96 0.72
N ALA A 43 -9.04 -7.33 1.65
CA ALA A 43 -8.44 -6.36 2.55
C ALA A 43 -7.26 -7.00 3.28
N ALA A 44 -6.11 -6.33 3.27
CA ALA A 44 -4.95 -6.79 4.04
C ALA A 44 -5.36 -6.95 5.51
N PRO A 45 -4.86 -7.99 6.22
CA PRO A 45 -5.15 -8.17 7.64
C PRO A 45 -4.85 -6.90 8.41
N VAL A 46 -5.84 -6.41 9.15
CA VAL A 46 -5.67 -5.24 10.03
C VAL A 46 -4.78 -5.69 11.18
N VAL A 47 -3.51 -5.30 11.14
CA VAL A 47 -2.64 -5.46 12.31
C VAL A 47 -3.02 -4.39 13.33
N PRO A 48 -3.09 -4.73 14.64
CA PRO A 48 -3.31 -3.72 15.67
C PRO A 48 -2.28 -2.61 15.51
N THR A 49 -2.75 -1.39 15.24
CA THR A 49 -1.90 -0.21 15.28
C THR A 49 -1.64 0.18 16.72
N LEU A 50 -0.51 0.81 16.99
CA LEU A 50 -0.22 1.37 18.31
C LEU A 50 -1.28 2.42 18.65
N ASP A 51 -2.14 2.15 19.63
CA ASP A 51 -3.02 3.16 20.22
C ASP A 51 -2.19 4.15 21.04
N VAL A 52 -2.08 5.39 20.54
CA VAL A 52 -1.36 6.47 21.23
C VAL A 52 -2.36 7.30 22.02
N ILE A 53 -2.39 7.13 23.33
CA ILE A 53 -3.13 8.02 24.24
C ILE A 53 -2.22 9.22 24.55
N LEU A 54 -2.57 10.39 24.03
CA LEU A 54 -1.89 11.64 24.35
C LEU A 54 -2.35 12.12 25.73
N THR A 55 -1.58 11.81 26.77
CA THR A 55 -1.77 12.39 28.09
C THR A 55 -1.07 13.75 28.16
N GLN A 56 -1.82 14.81 28.38
CA GLN A 56 -1.26 16.15 28.58
C GLN A 56 -0.59 16.21 29.96
N THR A 57 0.74 16.03 30.01
CA THR A 57 1.51 16.14 31.25
C THR A 57 2.16 17.52 31.34
N THR A 58 1.96 18.23 32.44
CA THR A 58 2.61 19.53 32.72
C THR A 58 3.70 19.37 33.78
N SER A 59 4.74 20.19 33.69
CA SER A 59 5.79 20.26 34.72
C SER A 59 5.44 21.35 35.75
N ALA A 60 5.83 21.14 37.01
CA ALA A 60 5.73 22.17 38.05
C ALA A 60 6.79 23.28 37.87
N LEU A 61 7.87 23.02 37.12
CA LEU A 61 8.94 23.97 36.86
C LEU A 61 8.56 24.93 35.72
N THR A 62 8.88 26.21 35.90
CA THR A 62 8.71 27.21 34.84
C THR A 62 9.85 27.11 33.80
N PRO A 63 9.66 27.62 32.57
CA PRO A 63 10.71 27.60 31.54
C PRO A 63 12.03 28.28 31.94
N LYS A 64 11.98 29.26 32.85
CA LYS A 64 13.18 29.95 33.36
C LYS A 64 13.94 29.15 34.42
N GLN A 65 13.28 28.16 35.03
CA GLN A 65 13.85 27.30 36.06
C GLN A 65 14.34 25.96 35.50
N ALA A 66 14.03 25.64 34.24
CA ALA A 66 14.41 24.38 33.61
C ALA A 66 15.80 24.50 32.96
N ASP A 67 16.73 23.64 33.39
CA ASP A 67 18.07 23.59 32.80
C ASP A 67 18.13 22.79 31.48
N PHE A 68 17.23 21.81 31.31
CA PHE A 68 17.18 20.92 30.14
C PHE A 68 15.74 20.62 29.69
N LEU A 69 15.57 20.34 28.40
CA LEU A 69 14.32 19.82 27.85
C LEU A 69 14.23 18.31 28.10
N ALA A 70 13.21 17.89 28.83
CA ALA A 70 12.94 16.49 29.15
C ALA A 70 11.43 16.24 29.25
N GLN A 71 11.04 14.96 29.31
CA GLN A 71 9.65 14.58 29.62
C GLN A 71 9.28 15.06 31.03
N ALA A 72 8.01 15.40 31.25
CA ALA A 72 7.54 15.97 32.53
C ALA A 72 7.82 15.06 33.74
N SER A 73 7.90 13.74 33.53
CA SER A 73 8.22 12.75 34.55
C SER A 73 9.72 12.50 34.73
N ASN A 74 10.60 13.18 33.98
CA ASN A 74 12.04 12.98 34.04
C ASN A 74 12.72 14.22 34.66
N GLN A 75 13.09 14.10 35.94
CA GLN A 75 13.70 15.20 36.72
C GLN A 75 15.21 15.36 36.51
N GLY A 76 15.86 14.48 35.72
CA GLY A 76 17.31 14.47 35.55
C GLY A 76 18.03 13.85 36.76
N GLY A 77 18.90 12.87 36.53
CA GLY A 77 19.55 12.07 37.58
C GLY A 77 21.00 12.44 37.87
N GLY A 78 21.36 13.72 37.82
CA GLY A 78 22.74 14.18 38.02
C GLY A 78 23.00 14.66 39.45
N GLU A 79 24.07 14.18 40.08
CA GLU A 79 24.47 14.55 41.45
C GLU A 79 25.45 15.74 41.52
N HIS A 80 25.52 16.57 40.45
CA HIS A 80 26.47 17.68 40.37
C HIS A 80 25.79 19.00 40.74
N ASP A 81 26.47 19.84 41.52
CA ASP A 81 25.95 21.14 41.98
C ASP A 81 25.60 22.12 40.84
N LYS A 82 26.13 21.88 39.63
CA LYS A 82 25.93 22.74 38.46
C LYS A 82 25.42 21.92 37.29
N ALA A 83 24.41 22.45 36.60
CA ALA A 83 23.92 21.90 35.35
C ALA A 83 25.04 21.88 34.30
N SER A 84 25.34 20.68 33.79
CA SER A 84 26.29 20.49 32.69
C SER A 84 25.66 19.55 31.67
N ARG A 85 25.69 19.93 30.40
CA ARG A 85 25.21 19.05 29.33
C ARG A 85 26.15 17.84 29.26
N PRO A 86 25.66 16.60 29.37
CA PRO A 86 26.46 15.42 29.08
C PRO A 86 27.06 15.57 27.68
N ARG A 87 28.38 15.55 27.61
CA ARG A 87 29.11 15.48 26.34
C ARG A 87 29.69 14.09 26.27
N ASP A 88 29.23 13.30 25.32
CA ASP A 88 29.93 12.08 24.98
C ASP A 88 31.23 12.43 24.26
N ASN A 89 32.31 11.77 24.66
CA ASN A 89 33.58 11.81 23.93
C ASN A 89 33.48 11.04 22.60
N GLN A 90 32.36 10.36 22.37
CA GLN A 90 32.12 9.49 21.23
C GLN A 90 31.23 10.19 20.21
N THR A 91 31.70 10.23 18.96
CA THR A 91 30.91 10.68 17.83
C THR A 91 29.71 9.74 17.65
N GLY A 92 28.53 10.31 17.39
CA GLY A 92 27.30 9.54 17.14
C GLY A 92 27.45 8.55 15.98
N PRO A 93 26.52 7.57 15.87
CA PRO A 93 26.61 6.52 14.87
C PRO A 93 26.75 7.10 13.47
N ILE A 94 27.87 6.77 12.81
CA ILE A 94 28.13 7.06 11.41
C ILE A 94 27.10 6.33 10.53
N ALA A 95 26.71 6.95 9.41
CA ALA A 95 25.79 6.35 8.46
C ALA A 95 26.31 4.96 8.05
N GLN A 96 25.52 3.92 8.35
CA GLN A 96 25.85 2.54 8.05
C GLN A 96 25.77 2.34 6.53
N VAL A 97 26.76 1.66 5.95
CA VAL A 97 26.81 1.36 4.49
C VAL A 97 25.67 0.44 4.07
N GLN A 98 25.13 -0.36 5.00
CA GLN A 98 24.01 -1.25 4.72
C GLN A 98 22.69 -0.47 4.80
N PRO A 99 21.86 -0.52 3.74
CA PRO A 99 20.50 -0.02 3.81
C PRO A 99 19.75 -0.76 4.92
N GLY A 100 19.18 0.00 5.86
CA GLY A 100 18.24 -0.55 6.82
C GLY A 100 17.02 -1.13 6.11
N VAL A 101 16.30 -2.04 6.78
CA VAL A 101 15.02 -2.54 6.26
C VAL A 101 14.01 -1.39 6.31
N ALA A 102 13.63 -0.87 5.16
CA ALA A 102 12.60 0.17 5.07
C ALA A 102 11.26 -0.38 5.59
N PRO A 103 10.53 0.38 6.42
CA PRO A 103 9.18 0.02 6.82
C PRO A 103 8.32 -0.24 5.57
N ARG A 104 7.59 -1.35 5.57
CA ARG A 104 6.63 -1.62 4.50
C ARG A 104 5.53 -0.55 4.56
N PRO A 105 5.12 0.02 3.42
CA PRO A 105 4.01 0.97 3.41
C PRO A 105 2.75 0.26 3.90
N LEU A 106 2.20 0.70 5.03
CA LEU A 106 0.86 0.30 5.46
C LEU A 106 -0.16 1.01 4.57
N ARG A 107 -1.15 0.26 4.05
CA ARG A 107 -2.33 0.87 3.44
C ARG A 107 -3.22 1.42 4.55
N ALA A 108 -3.64 2.67 4.42
CA ALA A 108 -4.64 3.24 5.31
C ALA A 108 -5.94 2.41 5.21
N GLN A 109 -6.43 1.94 6.34
CA GLN A 109 -7.73 1.29 6.48
C GLN A 109 -8.52 2.04 7.55
N ALA A 110 -9.83 2.17 7.36
CA ALA A 110 -10.69 2.75 8.39
C ALA A 110 -10.69 1.84 9.62
N PRO A 111 -10.59 2.39 10.85
CA PRO A 111 -10.81 1.62 12.06
C PRO A 111 -12.18 0.94 12.01
N THR A 112 -12.29 -0.27 12.58
CA THR A 112 -13.60 -0.90 12.79
C THR A 112 -14.50 0.06 13.60
N PRO A 113 -15.78 0.25 13.21
CA PRO A 113 -16.69 1.10 13.96
C PRO A 113 -16.77 0.71 15.43
N GLN A 114 -16.40 1.63 16.32
CA GLN A 114 -16.50 1.42 17.75
C GLN A 114 -17.98 1.54 18.18
N PRO A 115 -18.50 0.63 19.02
CA PRO A 115 -19.84 0.79 19.60
C PRO A 115 -19.95 2.12 20.36
N ALA A 116 -21.15 2.72 20.35
CA ALA A 116 -21.41 3.93 21.11
C ALA A 116 -21.10 3.72 22.61
N PRO A 117 -20.47 4.69 23.29
CA PRO A 117 -20.29 4.64 24.73
C PRO A 117 -21.65 4.45 25.43
N ARG A 118 -21.69 3.60 26.45
CA ARG A 118 -22.85 3.49 27.35
C ARG A 118 -22.85 4.60 28.37
#